data_AF-A0A159Z7N6-F1
#
_entry.id   AF-A0A159Z7N6-F1
#
_cell.length_a   1.000
_cell.length_b   1.000
_cell.length_c   1.000
_cell.angle_alpha   90.00
_cell.angle_beta   90.00
_cell.angle_gamma   90.00
#
_symmetry.space_group_name_H-M   'P 1'
#
loop_
_entity.id
_entity.type
_entity.pdbx_description
1 polymer ?
#
loop_
_entity_poly.entity_id
_entity_poly.type
_entity_poly.pdbx_seq_one_letter_code
_entity_poly.pdbx_strand_id
1 'polypeptide(L)'
;MTRSGKRFVNESNSYHDFCQAMVARCRAEDGDGTEPAAWFVIDHRAFRKYGLGYAKPAPVPYKALIENGYLLRGRTLPELAAQMGADAVQLERTVAEFNGPAARGEDPAFGKGTTSYNRSLGDPEHGPNPCLAPIKDAPFYAVRLYVGDLGTFAGLKTNSNAQVLDEDGRPLQGLYSVGNDAASIMGGNYPGGGITLGPAITFGYIAARHIAGANE
;
A
#
# COMPACT_ATOMS: atom_id res chain seq x y z
N MET A 1 2.80 -5.62 -9.62
CA MET A 1 2.68 -5.65 -11.11
C MET A 1 1.21 -5.72 -11.47
N THR A 2 0.76 -5.08 -12.56
CA THR A 2 -0.65 -5.21 -13.02
C THR A 2 -0.80 -6.37 -14.02
N ARG A 3 -2.00 -6.54 -14.61
CA ARG A 3 -2.25 -7.57 -15.63
C ARG A 3 -1.39 -7.41 -16.88
N SER A 4 -0.90 -6.21 -17.17
CA SER A 4 0.06 -6.00 -18.26
C SER A 4 1.44 -6.62 -18.02
N GLY A 5 1.71 -7.20 -16.83
CA GLY A 5 3.02 -7.75 -16.51
C GLY A 5 4.09 -6.68 -16.25
N LYS A 6 3.71 -5.41 -16.02
CA LYS A 6 4.64 -4.31 -15.75
C LYS A 6 4.63 -3.90 -14.27
N ARG A 7 5.79 -3.44 -13.78
CA ARG A 7 5.89 -2.63 -12.56
C ARG A 7 5.34 -1.23 -12.83
N PHE A 8 4.88 -0.55 -11.77
CA PHE A 8 4.23 0.76 -11.91
C PHE A 8 4.58 1.76 -10.79
N VAL A 9 5.23 1.32 -9.72
CA VAL A 9 5.56 2.16 -8.56
C VAL A 9 6.73 1.54 -7.77
N ASN A 10 7.35 2.35 -6.92
CA ASN A 10 8.21 1.88 -5.85
C ASN A 10 7.38 1.17 -4.77
N GLU A 11 7.56 -0.14 -4.65
CA GLU A 11 6.81 -0.97 -3.72
C GLU A 11 7.14 -0.74 -2.23
N SER A 12 8.14 0.12 -1.93
CA SER A 12 8.53 0.52 -0.57
C SER A 12 8.04 1.92 -0.18
N ASN A 13 7.26 2.59 -1.04
CA ASN A 13 6.57 3.84 -0.68
C ASN A 13 5.44 3.58 0.32
N SER A 14 4.81 4.65 0.81
CA SER A 14 3.68 4.53 1.72
C SER A 14 2.55 3.74 1.06
N TYR A 15 1.74 3.06 1.87
CA TYR A 15 0.59 2.33 1.37
C TYR A 15 -0.40 3.24 0.62
N HIS A 16 -0.47 4.52 1.03
CA HIS A 16 -1.30 5.52 0.35
C HIS A 16 -0.80 5.79 -1.07
N ASP A 17 0.49 6.08 -1.24
CA ASP A 17 1.09 6.36 -2.55
C ASP A 17 1.05 5.12 -3.44
N PHE A 18 1.28 3.93 -2.86
CA PHE A 18 1.19 2.67 -3.59
C PHE A 18 -0.23 2.45 -4.13
N CYS A 19 -1.26 2.63 -3.30
CA CYS A 19 -2.65 2.49 -3.73
C CYS A 19 -3.05 3.53 -4.77
N GLN A 20 -2.64 4.80 -4.62
CA GLN A 20 -2.89 5.84 -5.63
C GLN A 20 -2.26 5.48 -6.97
N ALA A 21 -0.99 5.04 -6.98
CA ALA A 21 -0.31 4.62 -8.19
C ALA A 21 -0.97 3.37 -8.82
N MET A 22 -1.45 2.43 -8.00
CA MET A 22 -2.16 1.25 -8.48
C MET A 22 -3.48 1.62 -9.15
N VAL A 23 -4.29 2.49 -8.54
CA VAL A 23 -5.54 2.99 -9.13
C VAL A 23 -5.27 3.71 -10.45
N ALA A 24 -4.31 4.64 -10.46
CA ALA A 24 -3.95 5.39 -11.67
C ALA A 24 -3.47 4.45 -12.78
N ARG A 25 -2.64 3.46 -12.45
CA ARG A 25 -2.15 2.47 -13.42
C ARG A 25 -3.28 1.62 -13.99
N CYS A 26 -4.13 1.05 -13.14
CA CYS A 26 -5.24 0.22 -13.58
C CYS A 26 -6.23 1.02 -14.45
N ARG A 27 -6.57 2.27 -14.08
CA ARG A 27 -7.42 3.12 -14.92
C ARG A 27 -6.80 3.40 -16.29
N ALA A 28 -5.49 3.62 -16.34
CA ALA A 28 -4.79 3.85 -17.60
C ALA A 28 -4.74 2.60 -18.51
N GLU A 29 -4.79 1.39 -17.94
CA GLU A 29 -4.73 0.12 -18.69
C GLU A 29 -6.11 -0.43 -19.04
N ASP A 30 -7.04 -0.39 -18.10
CA ASP A 30 -8.32 -1.11 -18.14
C ASP A 30 -9.53 -0.16 -18.23
N GLY A 31 -9.31 1.16 -18.20
CA GLY A 31 -10.37 2.17 -18.15
C GLY A 31 -11.03 2.31 -16.78
N ASP A 32 -12.03 3.19 -16.71
CA ASP A 32 -12.85 3.36 -15.51
C ASP A 32 -13.87 2.21 -15.36
N GLY A 33 -14.14 1.80 -14.11
CA GLY A 33 -15.12 0.75 -13.79
C GLY A 33 -14.54 -0.66 -13.59
N THR A 34 -13.29 -0.89 -13.95
CA THR A 34 -12.57 -2.12 -13.59
C THR A 34 -12.01 -2.01 -12.17
N GLU A 35 -12.23 -3.05 -11.35
CA GLU A 35 -11.68 -3.11 -9.98
C GLU A 35 -10.14 -3.07 -10.04
N PRO A 36 -9.49 -2.02 -9.49
CA PRO A 36 -8.04 -1.92 -9.52
C PRO A 36 -7.40 -3.04 -8.71
N ALA A 37 -6.54 -3.81 -9.36
CA ALA A 37 -5.80 -4.88 -8.71
C ALA A 37 -4.39 -5.01 -9.28
N ALA A 38 -3.48 -5.43 -8.40
CA ALA A 38 -2.11 -5.76 -8.76
C ALA A 38 -1.75 -7.13 -8.19
N TRP A 39 -0.60 -7.62 -8.58
CA TRP A 39 0.02 -8.85 -8.10
C TRP A 39 1.34 -8.49 -7.43
N PHE A 40 1.54 -9.01 -6.22
CA PHE A 40 2.84 -8.97 -5.56
C PHE A 40 3.56 -10.28 -5.84
N VAL A 41 4.64 -10.21 -6.62
CA VAL A 41 5.41 -11.38 -7.10
C VAL A 41 6.74 -11.48 -6.34
N ILE A 42 7.05 -12.68 -5.84
CA ILE A 42 8.35 -12.98 -5.19
C ILE A 42 8.83 -14.40 -5.58
N ASP A 43 10.10 -14.68 -5.28
CA ASP A 43 10.69 -16.01 -5.46
C ASP A 43 10.61 -16.87 -4.18
N HIS A 44 11.00 -18.13 -4.28
CA HIS A 44 10.92 -19.08 -3.16
C HIS A 44 11.78 -18.67 -1.98
N ARG A 45 12.98 -18.13 -2.23
CA ARG A 45 13.90 -17.67 -1.19
C ARG A 45 13.27 -16.55 -0.37
N ALA A 46 12.75 -15.51 -1.02
CA ALA A 46 12.06 -14.42 -0.34
C ALA A 46 10.80 -14.91 0.38
N PHE A 47 10.01 -15.77 -0.25
CA PHE A 47 8.79 -16.31 0.35
C PHE A 47 9.06 -17.08 1.64
N ARG A 48 10.06 -17.96 1.64
CA ARG A 48 10.38 -18.76 2.83
C ARG A 48 11.04 -17.94 3.93
N LYS A 49 11.72 -16.83 3.62
CA LYS A 49 12.32 -15.93 4.63
C LYS A 49 11.31 -14.95 5.23
N TYR A 50 10.46 -14.31 4.42
CA TYR A 50 9.60 -13.20 4.86
C TYR A 50 8.10 -13.47 4.80
N GLY A 51 7.66 -14.49 4.06
CA GLY A 51 6.26 -14.71 3.74
C GLY A 51 5.76 -13.79 2.64
N LEU A 52 4.44 -13.83 2.39
CA LEU A 52 3.76 -13.02 1.40
C LEU A 52 2.29 -12.82 1.80
N GLY A 53 1.95 -11.60 2.22
CA GLY A 53 0.62 -11.28 2.75
C GLY A 53 0.29 -12.14 3.99
N TYR A 54 -0.80 -12.91 3.91
CA TYR A 54 -1.24 -13.84 4.96
C TYR A 54 -0.40 -15.13 5.00
N ALA A 55 0.28 -15.49 3.91
CA ALA A 55 1.13 -16.68 3.86
C ALA A 55 2.43 -16.42 4.65
N LYS A 56 2.59 -17.14 5.77
CA LYS A 56 3.72 -16.96 6.69
C LYS A 56 5.03 -17.63 6.18
N PRO A 57 6.20 -17.13 6.60
CA PRO A 57 7.49 -17.71 6.24
C PRO A 57 7.69 -19.12 6.82
N ALA A 58 8.83 -19.73 6.48
CA ALA A 58 9.22 -21.00 7.08
C ALA A 58 9.27 -20.93 8.61
N PRO A 59 8.90 -22.02 9.32
CA PRO A 59 8.52 -23.34 8.80
C PRO A 59 7.01 -23.52 8.53
N VAL A 60 6.19 -22.46 8.57
CA VAL A 60 4.72 -22.58 8.51
C VAL A 60 4.27 -23.23 7.20
N PRO A 61 3.37 -24.26 7.25
CA PRO A 61 2.77 -24.86 6.07
C PRO A 61 1.86 -23.87 5.32
N TYR A 62 1.94 -23.85 3.98
CA TYR A 62 1.21 -22.92 3.12
C TYR A 62 0.40 -23.60 2.02
N LYS A 63 0.33 -24.94 2.02
CA LYS A 63 -0.34 -25.73 0.96
C LYS A 63 -1.83 -25.36 0.82
N ALA A 64 -2.52 -25.21 1.94
CA ALA A 64 -3.93 -24.81 1.97
C ALA A 64 -4.18 -23.44 1.32
N LEU A 65 -3.19 -22.52 1.37
CA LEU A 65 -3.27 -21.21 0.72
C LEU A 65 -3.09 -21.28 -0.80
N ILE A 66 -2.41 -22.32 -1.29
CA ILE A 66 -2.36 -22.60 -2.74
C ILE A 66 -3.68 -23.22 -3.18
N GLU A 67 -4.16 -24.21 -2.43
CA GLU A 67 -5.39 -24.95 -2.75
C GLU A 67 -6.64 -24.04 -2.76
N ASN A 68 -6.67 -23.00 -1.91
CA ASN A 68 -7.77 -22.04 -1.87
C ASN A 68 -7.59 -20.83 -2.80
N GLY A 69 -6.50 -20.77 -3.58
CA GLY A 69 -6.24 -19.70 -4.56
C GLY A 69 -5.74 -18.37 -3.98
N TYR A 70 -5.51 -18.26 -2.66
CA TYR A 70 -4.92 -17.07 -2.05
C TYR A 70 -3.49 -16.83 -2.56
N LEU A 71 -2.69 -17.90 -2.60
CA LEU A 71 -1.29 -17.89 -3.00
C LEU A 71 -1.12 -18.63 -4.33
N LEU A 72 -0.84 -17.90 -5.40
CA LEU A 72 -0.51 -18.50 -6.69
C LEU A 72 0.93 -19.03 -6.68
N ARG A 73 1.18 -20.10 -7.42
CA ARG A 73 2.51 -20.73 -7.52
C ARG A 73 2.80 -21.19 -8.94
N GLY A 74 3.90 -20.71 -9.52
CA GLY A 74 4.44 -21.21 -10.80
C GLY A 74 5.85 -21.78 -10.61
N ARG A 75 6.21 -22.85 -11.32
CA ARG A 75 7.61 -23.31 -11.43
C ARG A 75 8.42 -22.40 -12.35
N THR A 76 7.73 -21.70 -13.24
CA THR A 76 8.30 -20.69 -14.14
C THR A 76 7.47 -19.40 -14.04
N LEU A 77 8.03 -18.29 -14.51
CA LEU A 77 7.28 -17.02 -14.59
C LEU A 77 6.10 -17.11 -15.57
N PRO A 78 6.18 -17.76 -16.74
CA PRO A 78 5.02 -17.99 -17.61
C PRO A 78 3.89 -18.77 -16.94
N GLU A 79 4.20 -19.82 -16.16
CA GLU A 79 3.18 -20.57 -15.40
C GLU A 79 2.49 -19.70 -14.35
N LEU A 80 3.24 -18.81 -13.70
CA LEU A 80 2.68 -17.87 -12.74
C LEU A 80 1.82 -16.80 -13.44
N ALA A 81 2.28 -16.24 -14.56
CA ALA A 81 1.56 -15.26 -15.35
C ALA A 81 0.21 -15.79 -15.83
N ALA A 82 0.17 -17.05 -16.29
CA ALA A 82 -1.08 -17.70 -16.70
C ALA A 82 -2.10 -17.74 -15.55
N GLN A 83 -1.66 -18.06 -14.32
CA GLN A 83 -2.55 -18.04 -13.14
C GLN A 83 -2.97 -16.63 -12.73
N MET A 84 -2.09 -15.64 -12.93
CA MET A 84 -2.38 -14.23 -12.67
C MET A 84 -3.34 -13.61 -13.69
N GLY A 85 -3.54 -14.25 -14.84
CA GLY A 85 -4.19 -13.63 -16.01
C GLY A 85 -3.38 -12.44 -16.53
N ALA A 86 -2.05 -12.55 -16.52
CA ALA A 86 -1.13 -11.50 -16.93
C ALA A 86 -0.33 -11.87 -18.19
N ASP A 87 0.23 -10.86 -18.86
CA ASP A 87 1.15 -11.07 -19.99
C ASP A 87 2.44 -11.76 -19.54
N ALA A 88 2.62 -13.02 -19.97
CA ALA A 88 3.78 -13.85 -19.61
C ALA A 88 5.10 -13.30 -20.13
N VAL A 89 5.13 -12.85 -21.39
CA VAL A 89 6.35 -12.34 -22.03
C VAL A 89 6.79 -11.04 -21.37
N GLN A 90 5.84 -10.15 -21.08
CA GLN A 90 6.11 -8.90 -20.41
C GLN A 90 6.52 -9.11 -18.94
N LEU A 91 5.93 -10.08 -18.23
CA LEU A 91 6.35 -10.45 -16.87
C LEU A 91 7.81 -10.91 -16.84
N GLU A 92 8.19 -11.84 -17.72
CA GLU A 92 9.57 -12.33 -17.82
C GLU A 92 10.55 -11.21 -18.08
N ARG A 93 10.22 -10.33 -19.05
CA ARG A 93 11.01 -9.15 -19.36
C ARG A 93 11.17 -8.25 -18.15
N THR A 94 10.09 -7.94 -17.44
CA THR A 94 10.15 -7.07 -16.26
C THR A 94 10.97 -7.68 -15.12
N VAL A 95 10.88 -8.99 -14.88
CA VAL A 95 11.72 -9.65 -13.87
C VAL A 95 13.19 -9.63 -14.29
N ALA A 96 13.50 -9.88 -15.57
CA ALA A 96 14.87 -9.81 -16.08
C ALA A 96 15.46 -8.39 -15.94
N GLU A 97 14.70 -7.35 -16.33
CA GLU A 97 15.08 -5.94 -16.20
C GLU A 97 15.26 -5.52 -14.74
N PHE A 98 14.45 -6.06 -13.82
CA PHE A 98 14.58 -5.80 -12.38
C PHE A 98 15.81 -6.48 -11.76
N ASN A 99 16.08 -7.74 -12.12
CA ASN A 99 17.09 -8.57 -11.46
C ASN A 99 18.52 -8.02 -11.60
N GLY A 100 18.87 -7.45 -12.75
CA GLY A 100 20.21 -6.93 -13.00
C GLY A 100 20.61 -5.81 -12.01
N PRO A 101 19.88 -4.69 -11.96
CA PRO A 101 20.09 -3.63 -10.97
C PRO A 101 19.87 -4.09 -9.53
N ALA A 102 18.86 -4.93 -9.27
CA ALA A 102 18.58 -5.41 -7.91
C ALA A 102 19.75 -6.21 -7.31
N ALA A 103 20.55 -6.90 -8.12
CA ALA A 103 21.76 -7.58 -7.66
C ALA A 103 22.83 -6.61 -7.11
N ARG A 104 22.79 -5.34 -7.53
CA ARG A 104 23.64 -4.25 -7.01
C ARG A 104 22.93 -3.38 -5.97
N GLY A 105 21.71 -3.75 -5.58
CA GLY A 105 20.87 -2.96 -4.66
C GLY A 105 20.32 -1.67 -5.26
N GLU A 106 20.18 -1.62 -6.58
CA GLU A 106 19.69 -0.46 -7.33
C GLU A 106 18.31 -0.76 -7.93
N ASP A 107 17.46 0.26 -8.01
CA ASP A 107 16.22 0.22 -8.77
C ASP A 107 16.10 1.52 -9.58
N PRO A 108 16.70 1.59 -10.78
CA PRO A 108 16.69 2.81 -11.58
C PRO A 108 15.30 3.18 -12.11
N ALA A 109 14.35 2.23 -12.12
CA ALA A 109 13.01 2.47 -12.64
C ALA A 109 12.13 3.24 -11.66
N PHE A 110 12.20 2.94 -10.37
CA PHE A 110 11.32 3.55 -9.35
C PHE A 110 12.03 4.00 -8.07
N GLY A 111 13.34 3.81 -7.95
CA GLY A 111 14.10 4.26 -6.79
C GLY A 111 13.79 3.49 -5.51
N LYS A 112 13.40 2.21 -5.60
CA LYS A 112 13.13 1.39 -4.42
C LYS A 112 14.32 1.32 -3.47
N GLY A 113 14.05 1.60 -2.19
CA GLY A 113 15.09 1.61 -1.15
C GLY A 113 16.04 2.80 -1.25
N THR A 114 15.68 3.91 -1.90
CA THR A 114 16.54 5.11 -1.96
C THR A 114 16.34 6.06 -0.79
N THR A 115 15.22 5.97 -0.08
CA THR A 115 14.90 6.83 1.07
C THR A 115 15.02 6.09 2.41
N SER A 116 15.17 6.84 3.51
CA SER A 116 15.10 6.28 4.87
C SER A 116 13.75 5.63 5.15
N TYR A 117 12.66 6.21 4.65
CA TYR A 117 11.32 5.64 4.73
C TYR A 117 11.27 4.25 4.10
N ASN A 118 11.72 4.10 2.85
CA ASN A 118 11.73 2.81 2.18
C ASN A 118 12.54 1.75 2.96
N ARG A 119 13.68 2.15 3.53
CA ARG A 119 14.61 1.25 4.23
C ARG A 119 14.16 0.89 5.64
N SER A 120 13.22 1.61 6.24
CA SER A 120 12.79 1.43 7.63
C SER A 120 12.25 0.02 7.95
N LEU A 121 11.69 -0.66 6.95
CA LEU A 121 11.16 -2.03 7.05
C LEU A 121 11.95 -3.05 6.20
N GLY A 122 13.12 -2.65 5.69
CA GLY A 122 13.99 -3.56 4.94
C GLY A 122 14.68 -4.58 5.86
N ASP A 123 15.23 -5.65 5.27
CA ASP A 123 16.02 -6.62 6.02
C ASP A 123 17.41 -6.05 6.34
N PRO A 124 17.76 -5.76 7.61
CA PRO A 124 19.05 -5.18 7.97
C PRO A 124 20.22 -6.12 7.70
N GLU A 125 19.99 -7.43 7.57
CA GLU A 125 21.02 -8.42 7.26
C GLU A 125 21.27 -8.55 5.75
N HIS A 126 20.44 -7.92 4.91
CA HIS A 126 20.54 -8.00 3.46
C HIS A 126 21.17 -6.74 2.86
N GLY A 127 22.20 -6.94 2.04
CA GLY A 127 22.94 -5.87 1.37
C GLY A 127 23.00 -6.03 -0.14
N PRO A 128 23.43 -4.97 -0.87
CA PRO A 128 23.82 -3.65 -0.37
C PRO A 128 22.62 -2.71 -0.12
N ASN A 129 21.41 -3.11 -0.48
CA ASN A 129 20.17 -2.40 -0.20
C ASN A 129 19.16 -3.35 0.47
N PRO A 130 18.69 -3.04 1.69
CA PRO A 130 17.87 -3.95 2.50
C PRO A 130 16.49 -4.24 1.89
N CYS A 131 16.08 -3.49 0.86
CA CYS A 131 14.78 -3.60 0.19
C CYS A 131 14.84 -4.30 -1.18
N LEU A 132 16.04 -4.63 -1.68
CA LEU A 132 16.23 -5.07 -3.07
C LEU A 132 17.05 -6.34 -3.18
N ALA A 133 16.46 -7.37 -3.80
CA ALA A 133 17.15 -8.57 -4.19
C ALA A 133 16.56 -9.13 -5.49
N PRO A 134 17.35 -9.85 -6.31
CA PRO A 134 16.82 -10.52 -7.49
C PRO A 134 15.73 -11.55 -7.16
N ILE A 135 14.76 -11.70 -8.06
CA ILE A 135 13.70 -12.71 -8.10
C ILE A 135 14.13 -13.78 -9.10
N LYS A 136 14.71 -14.88 -8.62
CA LYS A 136 15.31 -15.90 -9.51
C LYS A 136 15.11 -17.35 -9.06
N ASP A 137 14.77 -17.58 -7.79
CA ASP A 137 14.70 -18.91 -7.23
C ASP A 137 13.28 -19.50 -7.32
N ALA A 138 13.03 -20.31 -8.34
CA ALA A 138 11.76 -21.02 -8.48
C ALA A 138 11.49 -21.96 -7.28
N PRO A 139 10.23 -22.28 -6.96
CA PRO A 139 9.00 -21.74 -7.56
C PRO A 139 8.78 -20.25 -7.24
N PHE A 140 8.07 -19.58 -8.15
CA PHE A 140 7.63 -18.19 -7.99
C PHE A 140 6.22 -18.15 -7.41
N TYR A 141 5.93 -17.07 -6.68
CA TYR A 141 4.67 -16.90 -5.98
C TYR A 141 4.05 -15.53 -6.26
N ALA A 142 2.72 -15.48 -6.26
CA ALA A 142 2.01 -14.22 -6.31
C ALA A 142 0.80 -14.21 -5.36
N VAL A 143 0.49 -13.04 -4.81
CA VAL A 143 -0.81 -12.76 -4.17
C VAL A 143 -1.46 -11.57 -4.86
N ARG A 144 -2.78 -11.60 -4.97
CA ARG A 144 -3.55 -10.49 -5.51
C ARG A 144 -3.68 -9.39 -4.44
N LEU A 145 -3.37 -8.17 -4.85
CA LEU A 145 -3.53 -6.95 -4.07
C LEU A 145 -4.77 -6.22 -4.57
N TYR A 146 -5.57 -5.75 -3.63
CA TYR A 146 -6.74 -4.91 -3.85
C TYR A 146 -6.53 -3.57 -3.15
N VAL A 147 -7.25 -2.54 -3.61
CA VAL A 147 -7.29 -1.26 -2.88
C VAL A 147 -8.14 -1.47 -1.63
N GLY A 148 -7.51 -1.43 -0.46
CA GLY A 148 -8.21 -1.29 0.81
C GLY A 148 -8.13 0.15 1.32
N ASP A 149 -9.07 0.53 2.17
CA ASP A 149 -9.07 1.78 2.90
C ASP A 149 -9.02 1.55 4.42
N LEU A 150 -8.61 2.58 5.15
CA LEU A 150 -8.56 2.61 6.62
C LEU A 150 -9.49 3.71 7.17
N GLY A 151 -10.46 4.14 6.36
CA GLY A 151 -11.29 5.31 6.61
C GLY A 151 -11.27 6.34 5.48
N THR A 152 -12.28 7.21 5.48
CA THR A 152 -12.45 8.32 4.54
C THR A 152 -11.83 9.61 5.07
N PHE A 153 -11.43 10.51 4.17
CA PHE A 153 -10.92 11.84 4.55
C PHE A 153 -11.98 12.94 4.41
N ALA A 154 -13.02 12.70 3.63
CA ALA A 154 -14.17 13.59 3.50
C ALA A 154 -15.05 13.46 4.74
N GLY A 155 -15.64 14.57 5.16
CA GLY A 155 -16.48 14.64 6.35
C GLY A 155 -17.06 16.02 6.56
N LEU A 156 -17.60 16.27 7.74
CA LEU A 156 -18.17 17.55 8.13
C LEU A 156 -17.08 18.62 8.25
N LYS A 157 -17.29 19.80 7.66
CA LYS A 157 -16.38 20.93 7.86
C LYS A 157 -16.46 21.37 9.33
N THR A 158 -15.31 21.57 9.95
CA THR A 158 -15.22 22.05 11.34
C THR A 158 -14.28 23.24 11.48
N ASN A 159 -14.51 24.08 12.48
CA ASN A 159 -13.56 25.11 12.87
C ASN A 159 -12.45 24.56 13.80
N SER A 160 -11.58 25.45 14.29
CA SER A 160 -10.50 25.12 15.23
C SER A 160 -10.99 24.56 16.57
N ASN A 161 -12.25 24.79 16.94
CA ASN A 161 -12.90 24.26 18.14
C ASN A 161 -13.65 22.94 17.87
N ALA A 162 -13.47 22.34 16.69
CA ALA A 162 -14.17 21.14 16.23
C ALA A 162 -15.70 21.28 16.12
N GLN A 163 -16.23 22.51 16.10
CA GLN A 163 -17.65 22.75 15.85
C GLN A 163 -17.95 22.56 14.38
N VAL A 164 -19.06 21.89 14.06
CA VAL A 164 -19.52 21.72 12.67
C VAL A 164 -19.97 23.06 12.11
N LEU A 165 -19.62 23.30 10.84
CA LEU A 165 -19.97 24.53 10.12
C LEU A 165 -21.13 24.30 9.15
N ASP A 166 -22.01 25.28 9.03
CA ASP A 166 -23.02 25.35 7.97
C ASP A 166 -22.42 25.76 6.62
N GLU A 167 -23.28 25.92 5.61
CA GLU A 167 -22.88 26.29 4.24
C GLU A 167 -22.24 27.69 4.15
N ASP A 168 -22.62 28.59 5.06
CA ASP A 168 -22.08 29.95 5.17
C ASP A 168 -20.82 30.02 6.07
N GLY A 169 -20.38 28.87 6.60
CA GLY A 169 -19.22 28.77 7.48
C GLY A 169 -19.49 29.17 8.94
N ARG A 170 -20.76 29.28 9.36
CA ARG A 170 -21.12 29.59 10.76
C ARG A 170 -21.16 28.32 11.61
N PRO A 171 -20.66 28.36 12.86
CA PRO A 171 -20.73 27.21 13.75
C PRO A 171 -22.18 26.85 14.12
N LEU A 172 -22.52 25.57 13.96
CA LEU A 172 -23.78 25.01 14.44
C LEU A 172 -23.69 24.78 15.96
N GLN A 173 -24.55 25.47 16.71
CA GLN A 173 -24.50 25.43 18.18
C GLN A 173 -24.76 24.01 18.70
N GLY A 174 -23.85 23.53 19.56
CA GLY A 174 -23.95 22.22 20.19
C GLY A 174 -23.52 21.03 19.33
N LEU A 175 -23.15 21.24 18.07
CA LEU A 175 -22.72 20.17 17.16
C LEU A 175 -21.21 20.19 16.92
N TYR A 176 -20.56 19.06 17.17
CA TYR A 176 -19.12 18.87 17.01
C TYR A 176 -18.85 17.60 16.18
N SER A 177 -17.72 17.59 15.47
CA SER A 177 -17.27 16.42 14.73
C SER A 177 -15.75 16.28 14.86
N VAL A 178 -15.27 15.04 14.99
CA VAL A 178 -13.85 14.73 15.16
C VAL A 178 -13.52 13.40 14.47
N GLY A 179 -12.23 13.13 14.26
CA GLY A 179 -11.79 11.90 13.62
C GLY A 179 -12.30 11.80 12.18
N ASN A 180 -12.77 10.61 11.78
CA ASN A 180 -13.20 10.35 10.40
C ASN A 180 -14.56 10.98 10.03
N ASP A 181 -15.34 11.44 11.02
CA ASP A 181 -16.59 12.16 10.76
C ASP A 181 -16.32 13.62 10.36
N ALA A 182 -15.14 14.15 10.69
CA ALA A 182 -14.71 15.49 10.33
C ALA A 182 -13.91 15.46 9.02
N ALA A 183 -14.02 16.53 8.23
CA ALA A 183 -13.16 16.71 7.07
C ALA A 183 -11.70 16.75 7.55
N SER A 184 -10.89 15.83 7.03
CA SER A 184 -9.49 15.70 7.45
C SER A 184 -8.70 16.97 7.14
N ILE A 185 -7.98 17.48 8.13
CA ILE A 185 -7.04 18.60 7.97
C ILE A 185 -5.90 18.28 6.98
N MET A 186 -5.69 17.01 6.65
CA MET A 186 -4.68 16.56 5.67
C MET A 186 -5.21 16.54 4.23
N GLY A 187 -6.51 16.83 4.01
CA GLY A 187 -7.10 16.98 2.68
C GLY A 187 -6.99 15.72 1.80
N GLY A 188 -7.01 14.54 2.40
CA GLY A 188 -6.88 13.26 1.69
C GLY A 188 -5.45 12.77 1.48
N ASN A 189 -4.45 13.50 1.97
CA ASN A 189 -3.04 13.07 1.93
C ASN A 189 -2.65 12.29 3.18
N TYR A 190 -1.57 11.51 3.07
CA TYR A 190 -1.03 10.69 4.14
C TYR A 190 0.41 11.10 4.51
N PRO A 191 0.62 12.11 5.36
CA PRO A 191 1.98 12.55 5.71
C PRO A 191 2.74 11.58 6.63
N GLY A 192 2.06 10.65 7.31
CA GLY A 192 2.74 9.68 8.18
C GLY A 192 1.81 8.81 9.03
N GLY A 193 2.43 7.86 9.73
CA GLY A 193 1.72 6.98 10.67
C GLY A 193 0.97 7.77 11.74
N GLY A 194 -0.29 7.39 12.01
CA GLY A 194 -1.08 7.98 13.10
C GLY A 194 -1.87 9.25 12.74
N ILE A 195 -1.90 9.66 11.47
CA ILE A 195 -2.62 10.87 11.03
C ILE A 195 -4.14 10.83 11.22
N THR A 196 -4.72 9.67 11.51
CA THR A 196 -6.14 9.55 11.87
C THR A 196 -6.33 9.70 13.37
N LEU A 197 -5.61 8.91 14.16
CA LEU A 197 -5.76 8.86 15.62
C LEU A 197 -5.26 10.14 16.29
N GLY A 198 -4.14 10.71 15.84
CA GLY A 198 -3.54 11.91 16.43
C GLY A 198 -4.50 13.11 16.39
N PRO A 199 -5.00 13.50 15.20
CA PRO A 199 -6.03 14.53 15.09
C PRO A 199 -7.33 14.16 15.80
N ALA A 200 -7.80 12.91 15.76
CA ALA A 200 -9.03 12.51 16.45
C ALA A 200 -8.95 12.76 17.97
N ILE A 201 -7.86 12.33 18.61
CA ILE A 201 -7.64 12.53 20.05
C ILE A 201 -7.50 14.03 20.37
N THR A 202 -6.72 14.74 19.56
CA THR A 202 -6.47 16.18 19.73
C THR A 202 -7.75 17.00 19.61
N PHE A 203 -8.51 16.82 18.53
CA PHE A 203 -9.76 17.56 18.32
C PHE A 203 -10.87 17.10 19.26
N GLY A 204 -10.88 15.83 19.69
CA GLY A 204 -11.77 15.36 20.76
C GLY A 204 -11.53 16.12 22.07
N TYR A 205 -10.27 16.30 22.44
CA TYR A 205 -9.89 17.11 23.60
C TYR A 205 -10.29 18.58 23.44
N ILE A 206 -10.01 19.18 22.27
CA ILE A 206 -10.37 20.58 21.99
C ILE A 206 -11.89 20.79 22.03
N ALA A 207 -12.67 19.87 21.45
CA ALA A 207 -14.13 19.91 21.50
C ALA A 207 -14.64 19.88 22.94
N ALA A 208 -14.15 18.95 23.76
CA ALA A 208 -14.54 18.83 25.16
C ALA A 208 -14.21 20.10 25.97
N ARG A 209 -13.05 20.70 25.74
CA ARG A 209 -12.71 21.98 26.38
C ARG A 209 -13.61 23.12 25.93
N HIS A 210 -13.93 23.22 24.64
CA HIS A 210 -14.85 24.25 24.14
C HIS A 210 -16.24 24.08 24.77
N ILE A 211 -16.74 22.84 24.83
CA ILE A 211 -18.02 22.52 25.49
C ILE A 211 -18.03 22.95 26.95
N ALA A 212 -16.90 22.78 27.66
CA ALA A 212 -16.74 23.18 29.05
C ALA A 212 -16.45 24.68 29.25
N GLY A 213 -16.37 25.49 28.18
CA GLY A 213 -16.01 26.91 28.26
C GLY A 213 -14.54 27.16 28.62
N ALA A 214 -13.66 26.19 28.33
CA ALA A 214 -12.24 26.19 28.69
C ALA A 214 -11.29 26.42 27.49
N ASN A 215 -11.82 26.79 26.33
CA ASN A 215 -11.04 27.37 25.23
C ASN A 215 -11.21 28.89 25.33
N GLU A 216 -10.10 29.62 25.51
CA GLU A 216 -10.07 31.09 25.50
C GLU A 216 -10.36 31.66 24.11
#